data_AF-A0A358QQ53-F1
#
_entry.id   AF-A0A358QQ53-F1
#
_cell.length_a   1.000
_cell.length_b   1.000
_cell.length_c   1.000
_cell.angle_alpha   90.00
_cell.angle_beta   90.00
_cell.angle_gamma   90.00
#
_symmetry.space_group_name_H-M   'P 1'
#
loop_
_entity.id
_entity.type
_entity.pdbx_description
1 polymer ?
#
loop_
_entity_poly.entity_id
_entity_poly.type
_entity_poly.pdbx_seq_one_letter_code
_entity_poly.pdbx_strand_id
1 'polypeptide(L)'
;MLLDVKALAEKENLNYEEMADAMEYLYKLSYHPVAVKFFWDQEEFDNFKADKVPGPKMTVCQIALASRMNDYIVKATEDNLMCGNAKTCFGMREPSDPEVDEHLKYTIDWDMAKECLLAKSRLPEGMKGFVTAPLGKGAFDPDVVFLVVNALQAYHILNDYIGGKRVPALEFKHTINSAVCGGMAYCYNEQKPNMNTMCAGSYTSGKTETGEVNVYIPGKHIDALVRQLIRRVDKFGGPSMVGSPGQEFPGLHVCKACPMVRFKDAE
;
A
#
# COMPACT_ATOMS: atom_id res chain seq x y z
N MET A 1 -8.55 15.63 15.49
CA MET A 1 -9.16 16.42 14.40
C MET A 1 -10.46 15.74 14.03
N LEU A 2 -11.59 16.45 14.05
CA LEU A 2 -12.86 15.90 13.55
C LEU A 2 -12.89 16.15 12.04
N LEU A 3 -12.87 15.08 11.25
CA LEU A 3 -12.92 15.15 9.79
C LEU A 3 -14.31 15.62 9.35
N ASP A 4 -14.40 16.76 8.65
CA ASP A 4 -15.67 17.22 8.05
C ASP A 4 -15.90 16.51 6.71
N VAL A 5 -16.53 15.34 6.79
CA VAL A 5 -16.80 14.50 5.62
C VAL A 5 -17.68 15.20 4.59
N LYS A 6 -18.64 16.02 5.04
CA LYS A 6 -19.55 16.71 4.13
C LYS A 6 -18.82 17.77 3.34
N ALA A 7 -17.99 18.57 4.00
CA ALA A 7 -17.14 19.55 3.32
C ALA A 7 -16.19 18.88 2.31
N LEU A 8 -15.60 17.73 2.66
CA LEU A 8 -14.76 16.96 1.73
C LEU A 8 -15.54 16.39 0.55
N ALA A 9 -16.79 15.97 0.75
CA ALA A 9 -17.65 15.42 -0.30
C ALA A 9 -18.05 16.47 -1.34
N GLU A 10 -18.23 17.72 -0.91
CA GLU A 10 -18.59 18.87 -1.75
C GLU A 10 -17.37 19.46 -2.50
N LYS A 11 -16.14 19.10 -2.12
CA LYS A 11 -14.92 19.66 -2.69
C LYS A 11 -14.61 19.10 -4.08
N GLU A 12 -14.40 20.00 -5.04
CA GLU A 12 -14.05 19.63 -6.41
C GLU A 12 -12.68 18.93 -6.50
N ASN A 13 -11.67 19.42 -5.78
CA ASN A 13 -10.31 18.89 -5.79
C ASN A 13 -9.84 18.60 -4.36
N LEU A 14 -9.46 17.35 -4.10
CA LEU A 14 -8.80 16.93 -2.86
C LEU A 14 -7.28 16.98 -3.06
N ASN A 15 -6.55 17.46 -2.05
CA ASN A 15 -5.09 17.31 -2.04
C ASN A 15 -4.68 16.00 -1.32
N TYR A 16 -3.40 15.64 -1.37
CA TYR A 16 -2.93 14.38 -0.77
C TYR A 16 -2.99 14.35 0.76
N GLU A 17 -2.91 15.50 1.43
CA GLU A 17 -3.09 15.63 2.88
C GLU A 17 -4.53 15.26 3.28
N GLU A 18 -5.51 15.85 2.63
CA GLU A 18 -6.93 15.55 2.83
C GLU A 18 -7.25 14.08 2.50
N MET A 19 -6.63 13.54 1.45
CA MET A 19 -6.81 12.14 1.11
C MET A 19 -6.23 11.19 2.16
N ALA A 20 -5.04 11.51 2.69
CA ALA A 20 -4.40 10.75 3.75
C ALA A 20 -5.24 10.82 5.03
N ASP A 21 -5.64 12.02 5.46
CA ASP A 21 -6.48 12.25 6.63
C ASP A 21 -7.81 11.49 6.54
N ALA A 22 -8.46 11.53 5.38
CA ALA A 22 -9.70 10.78 5.16
C ALA A 22 -9.49 9.28 5.32
N MET A 23 -8.46 8.70 4.70
CA MET A 23 -8.17 7.27 4.82
C MET A 23 -7.81 6.89 6.25
N GLU A 24 -6.90 7.62 6.90
CA GLU A 24 -6.43 7.35 8.25
C GLU A 24 -7.59 7.42 9.25
N TYR A 25 -8.41 8.47 9.17
CA TYR A 25 -9.51 8.68 10.10
C TYR A 25 -10.68 7.71 9.88
N LEU A 26 -11.08 7.45 8.62
CA LEU A 26 -12.27 6.67 8.31
C LEU A 26 -12.00 5.17 8.32
N TYR A 27 -10.84 4.71 7.85
CA TYR A 27 -10.45 3.30 7.96
C TYR A 27 -9.76 2.95 9.29
N LYS A 28 -9.51 3.96 10.15
CA LYS A 28 -8.77 3.80 11.42
C LYS A 28 -7.40 3.15 11.19
N LEU A 29 -6.66 3.65 10.19
CA LEU A 29 -5.36 3.09 9.83
C LEU A 29 -4.38 3.21 11.00
N SER A 30 -3.58 2.16 11.23
CA SER A 30 -2.52 2.18 12.23
C SER A 30 -1.27 2.95 11.77
N TYR A 31 -1.14 3.16 10.45
CA TYR A 31 0.04 3.71 9.81
C TYR A 31 -0.35 4.64 8.67
N HIS A 32 0.55 5.57 8.34
CA HIS A 32 0.35 6.45 7.20
C HIS A 32 0.34 5.66 5.88
N PRO A 33 -0.60 5.96 4.95
CA PRO A 33 -0.44 5.59 3.55
C PRO A 33 0.87 6.16 3.02
N VAL A 34 1.65 5.35 2.30
CA VAL A 34 2.98 5.73 1.81
C VAL A 34 2.92 6.04 0.31
N ALA A 35 3.18 7.28 -0.05
CA ALA A 35 3.47 7.71 -1.41
C ALA A 35 4.84 7.18 -1.85
N VAL A 36 4.90 6.53 -3.01
CA VAL A 36 6.14 6.02 -3.64
C VAL A 36 6.28 6.64 -5.02
N LYS A 37 7.46 7.18 -5.32
CA LYS A 37 7.82 7.68 -6.65
C LYS A 37 9.14 7.08 -7.12
N PHE A 38 9.17 6.66 -8.39
CA PHE A 38 10.34 6.14 -9.07
C PHE A 38 10.89 7.18 -10.04
N PHE A 39 12.20 7.39 -10.02
CA PHE A 39 12.84 8.42 -10.84
C PHE A 39 13.62 7.78 -11.98
N TRP A 40 13.33 8.22 -13.20
CA TRP A 40 14.03 7.79 -14.42
C TRP A 40 15.01 8.86 -14.92
N ASP A 41 14.77 10.11 -14.55
CA ASP A 41 15.67 11.23 -14.80
C ASP A 41 16.58 11.48 -13.59
N GLN A 42 17.86 11.74 -13.87
CA GLN A 42 18.87 11.91 -12.82
C GLN A 42 18.76 13.29 -12.17
N GLU A 43 18.51 14.33 -12.96
CA GLU A 43 18.42 15.71 -12.47
C GLU A 43 17.19 15.87 -11.54
N GLU A 44 16.06 15.28 -11.91
CA GLU A 44 14.86 15.23 -11.07
C GLU A 44 15.15 14.53 -9.73
N PHE A 45 15.83 13.39 -9.76
CA PHE A 45 16.18 12.64 -8.56
C PHE A 45 17.14 13.41 -7.64
N ASP A 46 18.17 14.03 -8.20
CA ASP A 46 19.18 14.76 -7.44
C ASP A 46 18.59 15.99 -6.76
N ASN A 47 17.71 16.71 -7.47
CA ASN A 47 17.02 17.90 -6.96
C ASN A 47 15.89 17.58 -5.96
N PHE A 48 15.43 16.32 -5.90
CA PHE A 48 14.38 15.94 -4.95
C PHE A 48 14.88 16.03 -3.49
N LYS A 49 14.15 16.78 -2.67
CA LYS A 49 14.44 16.99 -1.25
C LYS A 49 13.79 15.90 -0.40
N ALA A 50 14.60 15.18 0.38
CA ALA A 50 14.15 14.18 1.33
C ALA A 50 14.69 14.51 2.74
N ASP A 51 13.97 14.04 3.76
CA ASP A 51 14.38 14.19 5.16
C ASP A 51 15.58 13.30 5.50
N LYS A 52 15.63 12.12 4.87
CA LYS A 52 16.59 11.05 5.15
C LYS A 52 17.06 10.34 3.89
N VAL A 53 18.28 9.81 3.99
CA VAL A 53 18.85 8.80 3.08
C VAL A 53 19.35 7.66 3.97
N PRO A 54 19.25 6.38 3.54
CA PRO A 54 19.81 5.27 4.32
C PRO A 54 21.30 5.45 4.60
N GLY A 55 21.69 5.46 5.88
CA GLY A 55 23.09 5.52 6.29
C GLY A 55 23.82 4.21 5.95
N PRO A 56 23.50 3.10 6.61
CA PRO A 56 23.82 1.76 6.12
C PRO A 56 22.82 1.32 5.05
N LYS A 57 23.15 0.24 4.31
CA LYS A 57 22.22 -0.41 3.39
C LYS A 57 20.98 -0.92 4.15
N MET A 58 19.80 -0.68 3.59
CA MET A 58 18.50 -1.05 4.16
C MET A 58 17.66 -1.87 3.18
N THR A 59 16.64 -2.54 3.68
CA THR A 59 15.59 -3.13 2.83
C THR A 59 14.58 -2.08 2.41
N VAL A 60 13.89 -2.28 1.28
CA VAL A 60 12.73 -1.43 0.89
C VAL A 60 11.66 -1.44 1.99
N CYS A 61 11.49 -2.56 2.69
CA CYS A 61 10.55 -2.68 3.82
C CYS A 61 10.91 -1.70 4.96
N GLN A 62 12.19 -1.55 5.30
CA GLN A 62 12.66 -0.59 6.32
C GLN A 62 12.55 0.86 5.85
N ILE A 63 12.79 1.11 4.57
CA ILE A 63 12.65 2.45 3.98
C ILE A 63 11.18 2.88 4.03
N ALA A 64 10.26 2.03 3.56
CA ALA A 64 8.82 2.30 3.64
C ALA A 64 8.32 2.38 5.10
N LEU A 65 8.89 1.58 6.01
CA LEU A 65 8.62 1.64 7.44
C LEU A 65 8.94 3.04 8.02
N ALA A 66 10.08 3.64 7.63
CA ALA A 66 10.45 4.97 8.09
C ALA A 66 9.42 6.04 7.67
N SER A 67 8.83 5.91 6.48
CA SER A 67 7.73 6.79 6.06
C SER A 67 6.43 6.48 6.80
N ARG A 68 6.02 5.22 6.89
CA ARG A 68 4.70 4.85 7.45
C ARG A 68 4.57 5.04 8.97
N MET A 69 5.69 4.99 9.71
CA MET A 69 5.71 5.06 11.19
C MET A 69 6.45 6.25 11.77
N ASN A 70 7.47 6.79 11.09
CA ASN A 70 8.28 7.90 11.61
C ASN A 70 8.09 9.21 10.83
N ASP A 71 7.11 9.26 9.92
CA ASP A 71 6.77 10.45 9.13
C ASP A 71 7.94 10.98 8.27
N TYR A 72 8.91 10.13 7.90
CA TYR A 72 10.06 10.58 7.10
C TYR A 72 9.84 10.46 5.59
N ILE A 73 10.24 11.50 4.86
CA ILE A 73 10.51 11.40 3.42
C ILE A 73 11.91 10.80 3.25
N VAL A 74 12.00 9.63 2.62
CA VAL A 74 13.26 8.89 2.46
C VAL A 74 13.59 8.72 0.99
N LYS A 75 14.79 9.16 0.59
CA LYS A 75 15.34 8.98 -0.77
C LYS A 75 16.37 7.85 -0.77
N ALA A 76 16.32 6.97 -1.77
CA ALA A 76 17.25 5.84 -1.88
C ALA A 76 17.59 5.49 -3.33
N THR A 77 18.81 5.01 -3.54
CA THR A 77 19.31 4.43 -4.81
C THR A 77 19.57 2.94 -4.65
N GLU A 78 20.05 2.28 -5.71
CA GLU A 78 20.48 0.89 -5.64
C GLU A 78 21.56 0.65 -4.56
N ASP A 79 22.51 1.58 -4.40
CA ASP A 79 23.59 1.47 -3.43
C ASP A 79 23.12 1.50 -1.99
N ASN A 80 21.93 2.05 -1.74
CA ASN A 80 21.31 2.03 -0.42
C ASN A 80 20.58 0.70 -0.12
N LEU A 81 20.40 -0.20 -1.10
CA LEU A 81 19.61 -1.42 -0.93
C LEU A 81 20.45 -2.64 -0.54
N MET A 82 20.02 -3.33 0.52
CA MET A 82 20.61 -4.61 0.94
C MET A 82 19.91 -5.84 0.35
N CYS A 83 18.62 -5.73 0.00
CA CYS A 83 17.82 -6.89 -0.40
C CYS A 83 17.94 -7.16 -1.90
N GLY A 84 18.54 -8.30 -2.26
CA GLY A 84 18.68 -8.73 -3.66
C GLY A 84 17.34 -8.81 -4.40
N ASN A 85 16.31 -9.36 -3.75
CA ASN A 85 14.96 -9.47 -4.31
C ASN A 85 14.35 -8.10 -4.69
N ALA A 86 14.58 -7.10 -3.84
CA ALA A 86 14.10 -5.74 -4.11
C ALA A 86 14.83 -5.13 -5.31
N LYS A 87 16.15 -5.29 -5.40
CA LYS A 87 16.93 -4.84 -6.57
C LYS A 87 16.42 -5.48 -7.86
N THR A 88 16.11 -6.78 -7.85
CA THR A 88 15.54 -7.49 -9.01
C THR A 88 14.15 -6.95 -9.38
N CYS A 89 13.25 -6.82 -8.40
CA CYS A 89 11.90 -6.28 -8.64
C CYS A 89 11.91 -4.82 -9.10
N PHE A 90 12.90 -4.03 -8.70
CA PHE A 90 13.05 -2.63 -9.10
C PHE A 90 13.86 -2.45 -10.39
N GLY A 91 14.17 -3.52 -11.11
CA GLY A 91 14.90 -3.44 -12.39
C GLY A 91 16.34 -2.95 -12.26
N MET A 92 16.91 -2.99 -11.04
CA MET A 92 18.28 -2.54 -10.76
C MET A 92 19.33 -3.61 -11.05
N ARG A 93 18.91 -4.88 -11.13
CA ARG A 93 19.79 -6.00 -11.50
C ARG A 93 19.01 -7.12 -12.17
N GLU A 94 19.73 -7.98 -12.87
CA GLU A 94 19.17 -9.23 -13.39
C GLU A 94 18.99 -10.28 -12.29
N PRO A 95 17.98 -11.17 -12.43
CA PRO A 95 17.89 -12.41 -11.68
C PRO A 95 19.18 -13.22 -11.80
N SER A 96 19.56 -13.91 -10.72
CA SER A 96 20.81 -14.68 -10.67
C SER A 96 20.60 -16.04 -10.02
N ASP A 97 21.40 -17.05 -10.39
CA ASP A 97 21.31 -18.39 -9.80
C ASP A 97 21.45 -18.38 -8.26
N PRO A 98 22.33 -17.58 -7.63
CA PRO A 98 22.34 -17.46 -6.16
C PRO A 98 21.03 -16.94 -5.57
N GLU A 99 20.27 -16.12 -6.29
CA GLU A 99 18.94 -15.68 -5.85
C GLU A 99 17.91 -16.81 -6.03
N VAL A 100 18.04 -17.64 -7.06
CA VAL A 100 17.21 -18.85 -7.21
C VAL A 100 17.42 -19.78 -6.02
N ASP A 101 18.66 -19.98 -5.57
CA ASP A 101 18.98 -20.83 -4.41
C ASP A 101 18.28 -20.35 -3.13
N GLU A 102 18.16 -19.03 -2.92
CA GLU A 102 17.42 -18.45 -1.78
C GLU A 102 15.91 -18.80 -1.79
N HIS A 103 15.36 -19.20 -2.95
CA HIS A 103 13.96 -19.56 -3.13
C HIS A 103 13.68 -21.05 -2.96
N LEU A 104 14.71 -21.91 -2.95
CA LEU A 104 14.56 -23.35 -2.76
C LEU A 104 13.79 -23.73 -1.49
N LYS A 105 13.89 -22.91 -0.43
CA LYS A 105 13.13 -23.12 0.82
C LYS A 105 11.61 -23.07 0.63
N TYR A 106 11.11 -22.52 -0.47
CA TYR A 106 9.68 -22.41 -0.77
C TYR A 106 9.21 -23.48 -1.76
N THR A 107 10.08 -23.95 -2.65
CA THR A 107 9.71 -24.84 -3.77
C THR A 107 10.25 -26.25 -3.63
N ILE A 108 11.37 -26.44 -2.92
CA ILE A 108 12.12 -27.70 -2.84
C ILE A 108 12.53 -28.22 -4.23
N ASP A 109 12.57 -27.32 -5.21
CA ASP A 109 12.86 -27.60 -6.62
C ASP A 109 13.48 -26.35 -7.24
N TRP A 110 14.64 -26.52 -7.89
CA TRP A 110 15.42 -25.42 -8.42
C TRP A 110 14.80 -24.78 -9.67
N ASP A 111 14.27 -25.60 -10.57
CA ASP A 111 13.62 -25.11 -11.79
C ASP A 111 12.34 -24.33 -11.43
N MET A 112 11.55 -24.83 -10.48
CA MET A 112 10.38 -24.12 -9.94
C MET A 112 10.78 -22.86 -9.17
N ALA A 113 11.90 -22.87 -8.43
CA ALA A 113 12.43 -21.67 -7.78
C ALA A 113 12.79 -20.59 -8.82
N LYS A 114 13.39 -20.99 -9.94
CA LYS A 114 13.72 -20.12 -11.05
C LYS A 114 12.46 -19.55 -11.72
N GLU A 115 11.46 -20.38 -11.99
CA GLU A 115 10.17 -19.92 -12.49
C GLU A 115 9.52 -18.90 -11.55
N CYS A 116 9.54 -19.17 -10.24
CA CYS A 116 9.00 -18.27 -9.23
C CYS A 116 9.76 -16.93 -9.16
N LEU A 117 11.08 -16.94 -9.34
CA LEU A 117 11.88 -15.72 -9.40
C LEU A 117 11.53 -14.90 -10.65
N LEU A 118 11.44 -15.55 -11.81
CA LEU A 118 11.13 -14.90 -13.10
C LEU A 118 9.67 -14.42 -13.19
N ALA A 119 8.76 -15.04 -12.44
CA ALA A 119 7.36 -14.62 -12.38
C ALA A 119 7.16 -13.28 -11.65
N LYS A 120 8.13 -12.82 -10.85
CA LYS A 120 8.03 -11.54 -10.13
C LYS A 120 7.94 -10.37 -11.08
N SER A 121 7.13 -9.38 -10.73
CA SER A 121 7.09 -8.14 -11.48
C SER A 121 8.39 -7.37 -11.31
N ARG A 122 8.95 -6.91 -12.43
CA ARG A 122 10.16 -6.09 -12.50
C ARG A 122 9.80 -4.74 -13.09
N LEU A 123 10.21 -3.65 -12.44
CA LEU A 123 10.16 -2.32 -13.04
C LEU A 123 11.06 -2.29 -14.29
N PRO A 124 10.81 -1.35 -15.23
CA PRO A 124 11.73 -1.09 -16.33
C PRO A 124 13.17 -0.83 -15.85
N GLU A 125 14.14 -1.08 -16.71
CA GLU A 125 15.54 -0.76 -16.42
C GLU A 125 15.80 0.76 -16.49
N GLY A 126 16.88 1.21 -15.85
CA GLY A 126 17.37 2.59 -15.96
C GLY A 126 16.95 3.53 -14.84
N MET A 127 16.26 3.02 -13.81
CA MET A 127 15.82 3.80 -12.65
C MET A 127 17.02 4.41 -11.89
N LYS A 128 16.96 5.70 -11.59
CA LYS A 128 18.02 6.44 -10.87
C LYS A 128 17.89 6.34 -9.36
N GLY A 129 16.66 6.21 -8.89
CA GLY A 129 16.35 5.97 -7.49
C GLY A 129 14.86 6.08 -7.24
N PHE A 130 14.48 6.05 -5.97
CA PHE A 130 13.10 6.14 -5.55
C PHE A 130 12.98 6.91 -4.24
N VAL A 131 11.77 7.38 -3.98
CA VAL A 131 11.39 8.06 -2.73
C VAL A 131 10.18 7.38 -2.13
N THR A 132 10.18 7.27 -0.80
CA THR A 132 8.97 6.98 -0.02
C THR A 132 8.65 8.16 0.89
N ALA A 133 7.37 8.50 1.01
CA ALA A 133 6.89 9.57 1.88
C ALA A 133 5.52 9.21 2.47
N PRO A 134 5.17 9.70 3.66
CA PRO A 134 3.76 9.75 4.09
C PRO A 134 2.96 10.51 3.03
N LEU A 135 1.82 9.96 2.59
CA LEU A 135 1.03 10.53 1.50
C LEU A 135 0.64 11.99 1.79
N GLY A 136 0.22 12.29 3.02
CA GLY A 136 -0.20 13.65 3.38
C GLY A 136 0.93 14.67 3.49
N LYS A 137 2.18 14.20 3.52
CA LYS A 137 3.39 15.05 3.57
C LYS A 137 4.09 15.16 2.21
N GLY A 138 3.83 14.21 1.31
CA GLY A 138 4.46 14.14 0.00
C GLY A 138 3.99 15.27 -0.92
N ALA A 139 4.88 16.21 -1.23
CA ALA A 139 4.62 17.29 -2.20
C ALA A 139 4.79 16.85 -3.67
N PHE A 140 4.48 15.60 -3.99
CA PHE A 140 4.67 15.03 -5.33
C PHE A 140 3.56 14.05 -5.69
N ASP A 141 3.31 13.89 -6.98
CA ASP A 141 2.40 12.87 -7.50
C ASP A 141 3.05 11.48 -7.34
N PRO A 142 2.48 10.58 -6.52
CA PRO A 142 3.02 9.24 -6.36
C PRO A 142 2.74 8.40 -7.59
N ASP A 143 3.63 7.47 -7.90
CA ASP A 143 3.33 6.40 -8.85
C ASP A 143 2.51 5.30 -8.20
N VAL A 144 2.79 5.00 -6.93
CA VAL A 144 2.12 3.98 -6.13
C VAL A 144 1.86 4.52 -4.72
N VAL A 145 0.66 4.28 -4.20
CA VAL A 145 0.34 4.44 -2.78
C VAL A 145 0.34 3.06 -2.13
N PHE A 146 1.26 2.85 -1.20
CA PHE A 146 1.47 1.61 -0.47
C PHE A 146 0.87 1.71 0.94
N LEU A 147 0.06 0.72 1.32
CA LEU A 147 -0.54 0.64 2.64
C LEU A 147 -0.21 -0.69 3.31
N VAL A 148 0.08 -0.64 4.61
CA VAL A 148 0.10 -1.81 5.50
C VAL A 148 -1.15 -1.73 6.36
N VAL A 149 -2.03 -2.72 6.21
CA VAL A 149 -3.36 -2.70 6.84
C VAL A 149 -3.75 -4.09 7.28
N ASN A 150 -4.70 -4.22 8.21
CA ASN A 150 -5.27 -5.53 8.51
C ASN A 150 -6.23 -6.01 7.39
N ALA A 151 -6.59 -7.30 7.41
CA ALA A 151 -7.46 -7.89 6.40
C ALA A 151 -8.84 -7.19 6.28
N LEU A 152 -9.39 -6.70 7.40
CA LEU A 152 -10.68 -6.01 7.40
C LEU A 152 -10.57 -4.63 6.72
N GLN A 153 -9.50 -3.88 7.00
CA GLN A 153 -9.23 -2.61 6.34
C GLN A 153 -8.97 -2.82 4.85
N ALA A 154 -8.19 -3.83 4.46
CA ALA A 154 -7.97 -4.18 3.07
C ALA A 154 -9.28 -4.45 2.34
N TYR A 155 -10.20 -5.20 2.95
CA TYR A 155 -11.54 -5.43 2.41
C TYR A 155 -12.27 -4.11 2.10
N HIS A 156 -12.29 -3.15 3.03
CA HIS A 156 -12.96 -1.87 2.82
C HIS A 156 -12.30 -1.05 1.71
N ILE A 157 -10.97 -0.92 1.75
CA ILE A 157 -10.17 -0.17 0.77
C ILE A 157 -10.39 -0.71 -0.64
N LEU A 158 -10.34 -2.04 -0.81
CA LEU A 158 -10.49 -2.67 -2.13
C LEU A 158 -11.94 -2.56 -2.65
N ASN A 159 -12.95 -2.59 -1.79
CA ASN A 159 -14.34 -2.36 -2.19
C ASN A 159 -14.60 -0.89 -2.57
N ASP A 160 -13.99 0.06 -1.86
CA ASP A 160 -14.05 1.47 -2.23
C ASP A 160 -13.28 1.73 -3.53
N TYR A 161 -12.17 1.02 -3.78
CA TYR A 161 -11.50 1.04 -5.08
C TYR A 161 -12.43 0.52 -6.21
N ILE A 162 -13.10 -0.62 -6.01
CA ILE A 162 -14.09 -1.18 -6.94
C ILE A 162 -15.18 -0.15 -7.27
N GLY A 163 -15.76 0.47 -6.25
CA GLY A 163 -16.81 1.49 -6.42
C GLY A 163 -16.30 2.73 -7.16
N GLY A 164 -15.13 3.26 -6.76
CA GLY A 164 -14.55 4.49 -7.30
C GLY A 164 -14.06 4.33 -8.73
N LYS A 165 -13.46 3.17 -9.06
CA LYS A 165 -12.99 2.85 -10.41
C LYS A 165 -14.04 2.18 -11.28
N ARG A 166 -15.20 1.84 -10.72
CA ARG A 166 -16.33 1.19 -11.41
C ARG A 166 -15.92 -0.11 -12.11
N VAL A 167 -15.13 -0.93 -11.40
CA VAL A 167 -14.66 -2.23 -11.88
C VAL A 167 -15.34 -3.35 -11.09
N PRO A 168 -15.84 -4.43 -11.73
CA PRO A 168 -16.64 -5.44 -11.04
C PRO A 168 -15.80 -6.43 -10.22
N ALA A 169 -14.50 -6.56 -10.49
CA ALA A 169 -13.59 -7.48 -9.83
C ALA A 169 -12.15 -6.95 -9.91
N LEU A 170 -11.28 -7.48 -9.04
CA LEU A 170 -9.85 -7.17 -9.00
C LEU A 170 -9.03 -8.43 -9.25
N GLU A 171 -7.90 -8.26 -9.93
CA GLU A 171 -6.89 -9.30 -10.15
C GLU A 171 -5.64 -8.91 -9.36
N PHE A 172 -5.12 -9.86 -8.58
CA PHE A 172 -3.90 -9.65 -7.79
C PHE A 172 -2.80 -10.56 -8.29
N LYS A 173 -1.57 -10.05 -8.27
CA LYS A 173 -0.38 -10.84 -8.54
C LYS A 173 0.35 -11.12 -7.25
N HIS A 174 0.08 -12.30 -6.72
CA HIS A 174 0.71 -12.83 -5.53
C HIS A 174 1.89 -13.74 -5.90
N THR A 175 3.08 -13.40 -5.44
CA THR A 175 4.31 -14.16 -5.71
C THR A 175 4.96 -14.63 -4.42
N ILE A 176 5.81 -15.65 -4.53
CA ILE A 176 6.68 -16.06 -3.43
C ILE A 176 7.63 -14.89 -3.09
N ASN A 177 7.62 -14.51 -1.82
CA ASN A 177 8.45 -13.43 -1.30
C ASN A 177 8.26 -12.10 -2.09
N SER A 178 9.11 -11.10 -1.86
CA SER A 178 9.06 -9.80 -2.55
C SER A 178 7.73 -9.07 -2.41
N ALA A 179 7.02 -9.28 -1.29
CA ALA A 179 5.65 -8.80 -1.13
C ALA A 179 5.53 -7.29 -1.34
N VAL A 180 6.46 -6.51 -0.75
CA VAL A 180 6.56 -5.04 -0.83
C VAL A 180 7.05 -4.58 -2.21
N CYS A 181 8.29 -4.91 -2.57
CA CYS A 181 8.92 -4.43 -3.79
C CYS A 181 8.25 -4.96 -5.08
N GLY A 182 7.89 -6.25 -5.12
CA GLY A 182 7.18 -6.85 -6.25
C GLY A 182 5.74 -6.37 -6.37
N GLY A 183 5.07 -6.11 -5.24
CA GLY A 183 3.74 -5.50 -5.20
C GLY A 183 3.73 -4.09 -5.77
N MET A 184 4.71 -3.26 -5.36
CA MET A 184 4.93 -1.92 -5.92
C MET A 184 5.22 -1.99 -7.43
N ALA A 185 6.13 -2.88 -7.85
CA ALA A 185 6.48 -3.03 -9.26
C ALA A 185 5.28 -3.46 -10.13
N TYR A 186 4.47 -4.42 -9.65
CA TYR A 186 3.23 -4.80 -10.35
C TYR A 186 2.25 -3.64 -10.46
N CYS A 187 2.02 -2.93 -9.36
CA CYS A 187 1.10 -1.79 -9.32
C CYS A 187 1.53 -0.68 -10.30
N TYR A 188 2.83 -0.39 -10.35
CA TYR A 188 3.42 0.54 -11.30
C TYR A 188 3.24 0.09 -12.76
N ASN A 189 3.61 -1.14 -13.09
CA ASN A 189 3.59 -1.62 -14.48
C ASN A 189 2.18 -1.75 -15.02
N GLU A 190 1.30 -2.42 -14.28
CA GLU A 190 -0.04 -2.76 -14.75
C GLU A 190 -1.06 -1.64 -14.53
N GLN A 191 -0.71 -0.67 -13.68
CA GLN A 191 -1.61 0.39 -13.26
C GLN A 191 -2.93 -0.19 -12.70
N LYS A 192 -2.82 -1.32 -11.99
CA LYS A 192 -3.90 -2.04 -11.30
C LYS A 192 -3.58 -2.08 -9.79
N PRO A 193 -4.59 -2.13 -8.91
CA PRO A 193 -4.32 -2.32 -7.49
C PRO A 193 -3.76 -3.72 -7.26
N ASN A 194 -3.08 -3.92 -6.13
CA ASN A 194 -2.60 -5.24 -5.74
C ASN A 194 -2.78 -5.46 -4.23
N MET A 195 -2.86 -6.72 -3.82
CA MET A 195 -2.85 -7.11 -2.43
C MET A 195 -1.94 -8.33 -2.24
N ASN A 196 -1.00 -8.23 -1.31
CA ASN A 196 -0.09 -9.33 -0.98
C ASN A 196 -0.09 -9.60 0.51
N THR A 197 -0.07 -10.88 0.89
CA THR A 197 0.35 -11.26 2.24
C THR A 197 1.79 -10.80 2.50
N MET A 198 2.17 -10.76 3.78
CA MET A 198 3.52 -10.39 4.18
C MET A 198 4.53 -11.48 3.80
N CYS A 199 5.66 -11.09 3.19
CA CYS A 199 6.79 -11.98 3.04
C CYS A 199 7.68 -11.98 4.29
N ALA A 200 8.67 -12.87 4.33
CA ALA A 200 9.63 -12.94 5.44
C ALA A 200 10.33 -11.59 5.71
N GLY A 201 10.66 -10.84 4.65
CA GLY A 201 11.25 -9.50 4.77
C GLY A 201 10.26 -8.47 5.34
N SER A 202 8.98 -8.53 4.96
CA SER A 202 7.94 -7.67 5.52
C SER A 202 7.79 -7.87 7.03
N TYR A 203 7.73 -9.13 7.48
CA TYR A 203 7.64 -9.43 8.91
C TYR A 203 8.88 -8.99 9.69
N THR A 204 10.08 -9.39 9.23
CA THR A 204 11.31 -9.18 9.99
C THR A 204 11.83 -7.74 9.90
N SER A 205 11.86 -7.17 8.70
CA SER A 205 12.45 -5.86 8.42
C SER A 205 11.40 -4.75 8.38
N GLY A 206 10.20 -5.06 7.88
CA GLY A 206 9.07 -4.12 7.82
C GLY A 206 8.31 -3.98 9.14
N LYS A 207 8.57 -4.80 10.16
CA LYS A 207 7.90 -4.79 11.47
C LYS A 207 6.37 -4.82 11.35
N THR A 208 5.86 -5.82 10.65
CA THR A 208 4.42 -5.99 10.42
C THR A 208 3.83 -7.03 11.37
N GLU A 209 2.57 -6.85 11.74
CA GLU A 209 1.83 -7.77 12.60
C GLU A 209 1.24 -8.95 11.80
N THR A 210 0.91 -10.06 12.49
CA THR A 210 0.47 -11.33 11.87
C THR A 210 -0.84 -11.23 11.08
N GLY A 211 -1.69 -10.25 11.41
CA GLY A 211 -2.97 -10.01 10.74
C GLY A 211 -2.89 -9.01 9.59
N GLU A 212 -1.70 -8.51 9.25
CA GLU A 212 -1.50 -7.45 8.26
C GLU A 212 -1.25 -7.99 6.85
N VAL A 213 -1.69 -7.19 5.88
CA VAL A 213 -1.48 -7.39 4.46
C VAL A 213 -0.98 -6.09 3.84
N ASN A 214 -0.35 -6.22 2.69
CA ASN A 214 0.07 -5.10 1.87
C ASN A 214 -1.01 -4.79 0.85
N VAL A 215 -1.37 -3.51 0.70
CA VAL A 215 -2.26 -3.02 -0.35
C VAL A 215 -1.52 -1.96 -1.17
N TYR A 216 -1.69 -2.01 -2.49
CA TYR A 216 -1.06 -1.07 -3.42
C TYR A 216 -2.14 -0.48 -4.30
N ILE A 217 -2.16 0.85 -4.40
CA ILE A 217 -3.08 1.59 -5.26
C ILE A 217 -2.22 2.41 -6.22
N PRO A 218 -2.48 2.38 -7.55
CA PRO A 218 -1.79 3.26 -8.47
C PRO A 218 -2.04 4.71 -8.07
N GLY A 219 -1.02 5.57 -8.05
CA GLY A 219 -1.17 6.93 -7.54
C GLY A 219 -2.23 7.73 -8.28
N LYS A 220 -2.31 7.58 -9.60
CA LYS A 220 -3.39 8.17 -10.43
C LYS A 220 -4.81 7.68 -10.09
N HIS A 221 -4.96 6.63 -9.28
CA HIS A 221 -6.23 6.04 -8.88
C HIS A 221 -6.63 6.40 -7.44
N ILE A 222 -5.73 7.01 -6.64
CA ILE A 222 -6.00 7.26 -5.23
C ILE A 222 -7.15 8.23 -5.02
N ASP A 223 -7.26 9.29 -5.84
CA ASP A 223 -8.36 10.25 -5.79
C ASP A 223 -9.72 9.55 -5.95
N ALA A 224 -9.85 8.68 -6.95
CA ALA A 224 -11.10 7.95 -7.21
C ALA A 224 -11.49 7.03 -6.04
N LEU A 225 -10.51 6.36 -5.42
CA LEU A 225 -10.74 5.54 -4.23
C LEU A 225 -11.23 6.39 -3.06
N VAL A 226 -10.51 7.46 -2.73
CA VAL A 226 -10.81 8.27 -1.55
C VAL A 226 -12.13 9.03 -1.70
N ARG A 227 -12.45 9.50 -2.91
CA ARG A 227 -13.77 10.09 -3.19
C ARG A 227 -14.89 9.08 -3.02
N GLN A 228 -14.68 7.82 -3.41
CA GLN A 228 -15.69 6.78 -3.20
C GLN A 228 -15.92 6.55 -1.71
N LEU A 229 -14.85 6.46 -0.92
CA LEU A 229 -14.92 6.39 0.53
C LEU A 229 -15.72 7.56 1.11
N ILE A 230 -15.32 8.80 0.81
CA ILE A 230 -15.97 10.01 1.33
C ILE A 230 -17.46 10.06 0.94
N ARG A 231 -17.79 9.83 -0.33
CA ARG A 231 -19.19 9.84 -0.81
C ARG A 231 -20.05 8.77 -0.13
N ARG A 232 -19.48 7.58 0.11
CA ARG A 232 -20.18 6.51 0.80
C ARG A 232 -20.42 6.86 2.26
N VAL A 233 -19.43 7.44 2.93
CA VAL A 233 -19.56 7.88 4.33
C VAL A 233 -20.57 9.02 4.45
N ASP A 234 -20.52 10.03 3.58
CA ASP A 234 -21.50 11.12 3.55
C ASP A 234 -22.93 10.59 3.35
N LYS A 235 -23.11 9.66 2.40
CA LYS A 235 -24.43 9.10 2.09
C LYS A 235 -25.00 8.19 3.18
N PHE A 236 -24.16 7.34 3.79
CA PHE A 236 -24.63 6.30 4.70
C PHE A 236 -24.37 6.63 6.18
N GLY A 237 -23.54 7.61 6.50
CA GLY A 237 -23.18 8.05 7.85
C GLY A 237 -21.87 7.46 8.40
N GLY A 238 -21.30 6.44 7.76
CA GLY A 238 -20.12 5.75 8.29
C GLY A 238 -19.42 4.82 7.30
N PRO A 239 -18.11 4.55 7.51
CA PRO A 239 -17.26 3.83 6.58
C PRO A 239 -17.36 2.31 6.66
N SER A 240 -18.00 1.71 7.68
CA SER A 240 -18.08 0.25 7.74
C SER A 240 -19.02 -0.32 6.68
N MET A 241 -18.57 -1.40 6.04
CA MET A 241 -19.35 -2.28 5.15
C MET A 241 -19.73 -3.58 5.84
N VAL A 242 -19.33 -3.77 7.10
CA VAL A 242 -19.78 -4.88 7.95
C VAL A 242 -21.00 -4.42 8.73
N GLY A 243 -22.05 -5.23 8.74
CA GLY A 243 -23.30 -4.86 9.41
C GLY A 243 -24.25 -4.04 8.53
N SER A 244 -25.03 -3.19 9.18
CA SER A 244 -25.89 -2.21 8.51
C SER A 244 -25.00 -1.08 7.96
N PRO A 245 -25.23 -0.57 6.74
CA PRO A 245 -24.47 0.58 6.22
C PRO A 245 -24.57 1.77 7.17
N GLY A 246 -23.48 2.53 7.28
CA GLY A 246 -23.46 3.78 8.05
C GLY A 246 -22.81 3.74 9.41
N GLN A 247 -22.26 2.59 9.81
CA GLN A 247 -21.54 2.49 11.07
C GLN A 247 -20.11 3.01 10.98
N GLU A 248 -19.59 3.51 12.10
CA GLU A 248 -18.16 3.76 12.26
C GLU A 248 -17.37 2.46 12.11
N PHE A 249 -16.14 2.56 11.60
CA PHE A 249 -15.24 1.41 11.51
C PHE A 249 -14.85 0.91 12.92
N PRO A 250 -14.88 -0.41 13.22
CA PRO A 250 -15.08 -1.54 12.30
C PRO A 250 -16.54 -1.97 12.05
N GLY A 251 -17.55 -1.34 12.69
CA GLY A 251 -18.98 -1.61 12.44
C GLY A 251 -19.43 -3.00 12.89
N LEU A 252 -19.05 -3.40 14.10
CA LEU A 252 -19.40 -4.72 14.64
C LEU A 252 -20.77 -4.68 15.32
N HIS A 253 -21.83 -4.87 14.54
CA HIS A 253 -23.09 -5.38 15.10
C HIS A 253 -22.92 -6.85 15.49
N VAL A 254 -23.48 -7.23 16.65
CA VAL A 254 -23.50 -8.62 17.13
C VAL A 254 -24.11 -9.60 16.10
N CYS A 255 -24.96 -9.14 15.17
CA CYS A 255 -25.59 -10.03 14.20
C CYS A 255 -26.02 -9.38 12.86
N LYS A 256 -25.24 -8.44 12.30
CA LYS A 256 -25.40 -7.94 10.90
C LYS A 256 -26.87 -7.68 10.45
N ALA A 257 -27.64 -6.94 11.26
CA ALA A 257 -29.07 -6.63 11.04
C ALA A 257 -30.10 -7.77 11.29
N CYS A 258 -29.73 -8.84 12.00
CA CYS A 258 -30.70 -9.84 12.44
C CYS A 258 -31.78 -9.21 13.32
N PRO A 259 -33.08 -9.30 12.96
CA PRO A 259 -34.14 -8.68 13.72
C PRO A 259 -34.30 -9.27 15.13
N MET A 260 -33.70 -10.44 15.39
CA MET A 260 -33.75 -11.14 16.67
C MET A 260 -32.71 -10.65 17.69
N VAL A 261 -31.63 -9.99 17.25
CA VAL A 261 -30.58 -9.48 18.14
C VAL A 261 -30.79 -7.98 18.32
N ARG A 262 -31.76 -7.64 19.17
CA ARG A 262 -32.07 -6.26 19.57
C ARG A 262 -31.74 -6.08 21.04
N PHE A 263 -31.00 -5.02 21.36
CA PHE A 263 -30.74 -4.61 22.73
C PHE A 263 -31.75 -3.52 23.10
N LYS A 264 -32.27 -3.58 24.32
CA LYS A 264 -33.00 -2.48 24.95
C LYS A 264 -32.04 -1.78 25.93
N ASP A 265 -32.28 -0.50 26.19
CA ASP A 265 -31.52 0.22 27.22
C ASP A 265 -31.68 -0.50 28.57
N ALA A 266 -30.58 -0.59 29.31
CA ALA A 266 -30.63 -1.08 30.68
C ALA A 266 -31.31 -0.01 31.54
N GLU A 267 -32.28 -0.42 32.35
CA GLU A 267 -32.93 0.42 33.36
C GLU A 267 -31.95 0.81 34.48
#